data_AF-A0A6A3CBJ3-F1
#
_entry.id   AF-A0A6A3CBJ3-F1
#
_cell.length_a   1.000
_cell.length_b   1.000
_cell.length_c   1.000
_cell.angle_alpha   90.00
_cell.angle_beta   90.00
_cell.angle_gamma   90.00
#
_symmetry.space_group_name_H-M   'P 1'
#
loop_
_entity.id
_entity.type
_entity.pdbx_description
1 polymer ?
#
loop_
_entity_poly.entity_id
_entity_poly.type
_entity_poly.pdbx_seq_one_letter_code
_entity_poly.pdbx_strand_id
1 'polypeptide(L)'
;MEANKSEDHHQEEEAGDSDDVELLKTRISSHPLYGRLVQNHLNCLKVGGIDNSGTSSKGNQRQTELYNSSNNIKKNPCSSSMHLNQSDLDLFMEGYCWALAKLKEAMEEPQLETIAFINGMHSQLRDLTEANPFSPDVFLEAETNSSK
;
A
#
# COMPACT_ATOMS: atom_id res chain seq x y z
N MET A 1 31.56 64.89 3.88
CA MET A 1 30.93 65.11 2.57
C MET A 1 31.20 63.85 1.77
N GLU A 2 30.29 62.87 1.85
CA GLU A 2 29.12 62.73 0.96
C GLU A 2 29.57 62.23 -0.43
N ALA A 3 28.96 61.25 -1.08
CA ALA A 3 27.79 60.42 -0.78
C ALA A 3 27.77 59.23 -1.78
N ASN A 4 26.96 58.23 -1.42
CA ASN A 4 26.55 57.05 -2.18
C ASN A 4 26.03 57.31 -3.61
N LYS A 5 26.26 56.35 -4.54
CA LYS A 5 25.34 55.85 -5.59
C LYS A 5 26.12 54.88 -6.49
N SER A 6 25.69 53.68 -6.88
CA SER A 6 24.34 53.09 -6.92
C SER A 6 24.49 51.57 -6.89
N GLU A 7 23.67 50.91 -6.07
CA GLU A 7 23.26 49.53 -6.26
C GLU A 7 22.30 49.44 -7.47
N ASP A 8 22.06 48.20 -7.89
CA ASP A 8 20.97 47.72 -8.75
C ASP A 8 21.30 47.50 -10.23
N HIS A 9 21.61 46.23 -10.59
CA HIS A 9 20.71 45.45 -11.44
C HIS A 9 21.19 44.00 -11.64
N HIS A 10 20.30 43.07 -11.28
CA HIS A 10 19.91 41.85 -12.00
C HIS A 10 19.53 40.73 -11.02
N GLN A 11 18.34 40.84 -10.45
CA GLN A 11 17.56 39.72 -9.91
C GLN A 11 16.25 39.64 -10.69
N GLU A 12 16.30 39.11 -11.91
CA GLU A 12 15.12 38.78 -12.71
C GLU A 12 15.39 37.52 -13.55
N GLU A 13 15.60 36.36 -12.93
CA GLU A 13 15.62 35.07 -13.64
C GLU A 13 14.97 33.91 -12.83
N GLU A 14 13.97 34.18 -11.99
CA GLU A 14 13.29 33.11 -11.21
C GLU A 14 11.75 33.13 -11.30
N ALA A 15 11.15 34.11 -12.00
CA ALA A 15 9.70 34.24 -12.08
C ALA A 15 9.04 33.35 -13.15
N GLY A 16 9.80 32.89 -14.16
CA GLY A 16 9.26 32.08 -15.27
C GLY A 16 9.07 30.59 -14.94
N ASP A 17 9.91 30.02 -14.07
CA ASP A 17 9.89 28.57 -13.76
C ASP A 17 8.75 28.20 -12.79
N SER A 18 8.44 29.09 -11.84
CA SER A 18 7.38 28.85 -10.84
C SER A 18 5.98 28.73 -11.48
N ASP A 19 5.68 29.58 -12.46
CA ASP A 19 4.38 29.59 -13.14
C ASP A 19 4.16 28.31 -13.96
N ASP A 20 5.20 27.83 -14.66
CA ASP A 20 5.14 26.57 -15.42
C ASP A 20 4.94 25.35 -14.51
N VAL A 21 5.56 25.35 -13.33
CA VAL A 21 5.36 24.30 -12.31
C VAL A 21 3.92 24.31 -11.77
N GLU A 22 3.35 25.48 -11.49
CA GLU A 22 1.95 25.60 -11.04
C GLU A 22 0.96 25.18 -12.12
N LEU A 23 1.21 25.53 -13.37
CA LEU A 23 0.42 25.08 -14.52
C LEU A 23 0.49 23.56 -14.66
N LEU A 24 1.67 22.95 -14.52
CA LEU A 24 1.83 21.50 -14.57
C LEU A 24 1.10 20.80 -13.41
N LYS A 25 1.24 21.30 -12.18
CA LYS A 25 0.49 20.78 -11.02
C LYS A 25 -1.02 20.88 -11.24
N THR A 26 -1.50 21.98 -11.79
CA THR A 26 -2.91 22.18 -12.13
C THR A 26 -3.37 21.14 -13.16
N ARG A 27 -2.61 20.95 -14.25
CA ARG A 27 -2.89 19.91 -15.25
C ARG A 27 -2.95 18.51 -14.63
N ILE A 28 -1.97 18.13 -13.82
CA ILE A 28 -1.94 16.84 -13.12
C ILE A 28 -3.15 16.68 -12.20
N SER A 29 -3.45 17.68 -11.36
CA SER A 29 -4.53 17.61 -10.37
C SER A 29 -5.93 17.60 -11.00
N SER A 30 -6.10 18.25 -12.15
CA SER A 30 -7.35 18.26 -12.94
C SER A 30 -7.56 17.00 -13.78
N HIS A 31 -6.56 16.12 -13.85
CA HIS A 31 -6.59 14.94 -14.71
C HIS A 31 -7.62 13.91 -14.21
N PRO A 32 -8.45 13.29 -15.09
CA PRO A 32 -9.50 12.34 -14.68
C PRO A 32 -8.99 11.15 -13.84
N LEU A 33 -7.74 10.72 -14.06
CA LEU A 33 -7.12 9.63 -13.31
C LEU A 33 -6.48 10.04 -11.98
N TYR A 34 -6.38 11.34 -11.66
CA TYR A 34 -5.66 11.81 -10.47
C TYR A 34 -6.23 11.25 -9.17
N GLY A 35 -7.56 11.26 -9.01
CA GLY A 35 -8.21 10.67 -7.83
C GLY A 35 -7.91 9.17 -7.66
N ARG A 36 -7.89 8.42 -8.76
CA ARG A 36 -7.55 6.98 -8.75
C ARG A 36 -6.08 6.76 -8.38
N LEU A 37 -5.18 7.58 -8.91
CA LEU A 37 -3.74 7.53 -8.60
C LEU A 37 -3.52 7.73 -7.09
N VAL A 38 -4.10 8.78 -6.52
CA VAL A 38 -4.01 9.08 -5.08
C VAL A 38 -4.58 7.92 -4.25
N GLN A 39 -5.75 7.40 -4.62
CA GLN A 39 -6.35 6.28 -3.89
C GLN A 39 -5.47 5.02 -3.92
N ASN A 40 -4.89 4.68 -5.06
CA ASN A 40 -3.97 3.55 -5.17
C ASN A 40 -2.74 3.76 -4.30
N HIS A 41 -2.20 4.97 -4.24
CA HIS A 41 -1.06 5.30 -3.39
C HIS A 41 -1.39 5.14 -1.90
N LEU A 42 -2.55 5.64 -1.47
CA LEU A 42 -3.03 5.46 -0.09
C LEU A 42 -3.25 3.97 0.26
N ASN A 43 -3.72 3.17 -0.70
CA ASN A 43 -3.87 1.73 -0.49
C ASN A 43 -2.52 1.04 -0.29
N CYS A 44 -1.47 1.44 -1.02
CA CYS A 44 -0.12 0.94 -0.80
C CYS A 44 0.38 1.27 0.62
N LEU A 45 0.20 2.52 1.08
CA LEU A 45 0.60 2.92 2.44
C LEU A 45 -0.14 2.10 3.52
N LYS A 46 -1.43 1.85 3.32
CA LYS A 46 -2.26 1.03 4.22
C LYS A 46 -1.74 -0.40 4.33
N VAL A 47 -1.41 -1.03 3.21
CA VAL A 47 -0.80 -2.39 3.20
C VAL A 47 0.58 -2.36 3.85
N GLY A 48 1.35 -1.30 3.64
CA GLY A 48 2.67 -1.12 4.25
C GLY A 48 2.66 -0.79 5.75
N GLY A 49 1.49 -0.64 6.38
CA GLY A 49 1.37 -0.28 7.80
C GLY A 49 1.84 1.14 8.11
N ILE A 50 1.95 2.00 7.10
CA ILE A 50 2.29 3.42 7.23
C ILE A 50 0.96 4.18 7.25
N ASP A 51 0.20 4.03 8.33
CA ASP A 51 -1.01 4.82 8.53
C ASP A 51 -0.64 6.24 8.97
N ASN A 52 -0.56 7.19 8.02
CA ASN A 52 -0.42 8.62 8.32
C ASN A 52 -1.65 9.25 9.02
N SER A 53 -2.63 8.43 9.43
CA SER A 53 -3.80 8.84 10.19
C SER A 53 -3.89 7.89 11.37
N GLY A 54 -3.51 8.36 12.56
CA GLY A 54 -3.30 7.57 13.79
C GLY A 54 -4.55 6.91 14.37
N THR A 55 -5.29 6.14 13.57
CA THR A 55 -6.44 5.38 13.99
C THR A 55 -6.35 4.00 13.36
N SER A 56 -5.87 3.04 14.15
CA SER A 56 -5.96 1.62 13.87
C SER A 56 -7.39 1.23 13.50
N SER A 57 -7.71 1.12 12.22
CA SER A 57 -9.01 0.60 11.80
C SER A 57 -8.87 -0.87 11.46
N LYS A 58 -9.08 -1.70 12.49
CA LYS A 58 -9.63 -3.04 12.32
C LYS A 58 -10.81 -2.98 11.35
N GLY A 59 -10.79 -3.88 10.36
CA GLY A 59 -11.86 -4.27 9.44
C GLY A 59 -12.97 -3.26 9.16
N ASN A 60 -12.92 -2.60 7.98
CA ASN A 60 -14.13 -2.14 7.30
C ASN A 60 -13.95 -2.27 5.78
N GLN A 61 -14.06 -3.52 5.34
CA GLN A 61 -14.14 -3.92 3.94
C GLN A 61 -15.56 -3.70 3.40
N ARG A 62 -16.12 -2.49 3.48
CA ARG A 62 -17.42 -2.17 2.84
C ARG A 62 -17.52 -0.68 2.55
N GLN A 63 -17.01 -0.26 1.38
CA GLN A 63 -17.49 0.84 0.53
C GLN A 63 -16.34 1.36 -0.34
N THR A 64 -16.06 0.66 -1.43
CA THR A 64 -15.42 1.28 -2.61
C THR A 64 -15.95 0.61 -3.87
N GLU A 65 -17.27 0.42 -3.93
CA GLU A 65 -17.98 -0.19 -5.07
C GLU A 65 -18.71 0.87 -5.88
N LEU A 66 -18.01 1.93 -6.31
CA LEU A 66 -18.57 2.90 -7.26
C LEU A 66 -17.61 3.34 -8.39
N TYR A 67 -16.40 2.76 -8.51
CA TYR A 67 -15.50 3.05 -9.64
C TYR A 67 -14.82 1.80 -10.24
N ASN A 68 -15.34 0.60 -9.97
CA ASN A 68 -14.79 -0.67 -10.48
C ASN A 68 -15.40 -1.15 -11.80
N SER A 69 -16.13 -0.31 -12.53
CA SER A 69 -16.69 -0.69 -13.84
C SER A 69 -15.70 -0.45 -14.98
N SER A 70 -14.50 -1.03 -14.92
CA SER A 70 -13.56 -1.20 -16.07
C SER A 70 -12.31 -2.05 -15.75
N ASN A 71 -12.41 -3.13 -14.99
CA ASN A 71 -11.26 -4.04 -14.76
C ASN A 71 -11.17 -5.18 -15.79
N ASN A 72 -11.25 -4.85 -17.08
CA ASN A 72 -10.93 -5.77 -18.19
C ASN A 72 -9.82 -5.20 -19.10
N ILE A 73 -8.77 -4.62 -18.51
CA ILE A 73 -7.58 -4.22 -19.26
C ILE A 73 -6.55 -5.36 -19.18
N LYS A 74 -6.83 -6.45 -19.88
CA LYS A 74 -5.78 -7.26 -20.48
C LYS A 74 -5.26 -6.50 -21.70
N LYS A 75 -4.51 -5.43 -21.48
CA LYS A 75 -3.70 -4.81 -22.54
C LYS A 75 -2.26 -4.82 -22.07
N ASN A 76 -1.49 -5.71 -22.68
CA ASN A 76 -0.05 -5.65 -22.69
C ASN A 76 0.35 -4.24 -23.18
N PRO A 77 1.21 -3.47 -22.51
CA PRO A 77 1.60 -2.13 -23.00
C PRO A 77 2.41 -2.19 -24.30
N CYS A 78 2.85 -3.39 -24.70
CA CYS A 78 3.55 -3.61 -25.95
C CYS A 78 2.56 -3.72 -27.13
N SER A 79 1.93 -2.61 -27.50
CA SER A 79 1.25 -2.45 -28.79
C SER A 79 1.35 -0.99 -29.20
N SER A 80 2.44 -0.66 -29.91
CA SER A 80 2.78 0.68 -30.39
C SER A 80 1.88 1.21 -31.50
N SER A 81 0.65 0.70 -31.65
CA SER A 81 -0.25 1.03 -32.77
C SER A 81 -1.50 1.84 -32.37
N MET A 82 -1.76 2.06 -31.07
CA MET A 82 -2.88 2.90 -30.59
C MET A 82 -2.43 4.19 -29.85
N HIS A 83 -1.13 4.39 -29.67
CA HIS A 83 -0.57 5.49 -28.86
C HIS A 83 -0.41 6.83 -29.58
N LEU A 84 -0.81 6.94 -30.85
CA LEU A 84 -0.48 8.11 -31.67
C LEU A 84 -1.18 9.42 -31.25
N ASN A 85 -2.12 9.38 -30.29
CA ASN A 85 -2.90 10.54 -29.87
C ASN A 85 -2.99 10.74 -28.35
N GLN A 86 -2.24 9.98 -27.55
CA GLN A 86 -2.31 10.06 -26.09
C GLN A 86 -1.18 10.97 -25.58
N SER A 87 -1.50 11.94 -24.71
CA SER A 87 -0.49 12.86 -24.20
C SER A 87 0.49 12.14 -23.28
N ASP A 88 1.71 12.67 -23.14
CA ASP A 88 2.71 12.13 -22.21
C ASP A 88 2.18 12.06 -20.76
N LEU A 89 1.32 13.02 -20.39
CA LEU A 89 0.67 13.03 -19.09
C LEU A 89 -0.31 11.86 -18.94
N ASP A 90 -1.12 11.56 -19.96
CA ASP A 90 -2.05 10.44 -19.89
C ASP A 90 -1.29 9.12 -19.73
N LEU A 91 -0.22 8.92 -20.49
CA LEU A 91 0.65 7.74 -20.40
C LEU A 91 1.29 7.61 -19.01
N PHE A 92 1.77 8.73 -18.46
CA PHE A 92 2.30 8.78 -17.11
C PHE A 92 1.24 8.38 -16.07
N MET A 93 0.04 8.95 -16.15
CA MET A 93 -1.04 8.71 -15.19
C MET A 93 -1.50 7.25 -15.22
N GLU A 94 -1.60 6.64 -16.41
CA GLU A 94 -1.92 5.22 -16.56
C GLU A 94 -0.80 4.32 -16.03
N GLY A 95 0.45 4.59 -16.43
CA GLY A 95 1.62 3.82 -16.01
C GLY A 95 1.80 3.85 -14.50
N TYR A 96 1.62 5.01 -13.87
CA TYR A 96 1.74 5.17 -12.43
C TYR A 96 0.61 4.44 -11.68
N CYS A 97 -0.64 4.56 -12.15
CA CYS A 97 -1.76 3.80 -11.59
C CYS A 97 -1.51 2.29 -11.64
N TRP A 98 -0.98 1.80 -12.76
CA TRP A 98 -0.64 0.38 -12.94
C TRP A 98 0.49 -0.06 -12.01
N ALA A 99 1.57 0.72 -11.93
CA ALA A 99 2.72 0.43 -11.07
C ALA A 99 2.31 0.35 -9.60
N LEU A 100 1.46 1.27 -9.12
CA LEU A 100 0.93 1.23 -7.75
C LEU A 100 0.07 -0.01 -7.50
N ALA A 101 -0.77 -0.41 -8.47
CA ALA A 101 -1.58 -1.62 -8.33
C ALA A 101 -0.70 -2.87 -8.19
N LYS A 102 0.39 -2.95 -8.96
CA LYS A 102 1.35 -4.05 -8.87
C LYS A 102 2.16 -4.04 -7.59
N LEU A 103 2.55 -2.86 -7.11
CA LEU A 103 3.20 -2.71 -5.82
C LEU A 103 2.30 -3.19 -4.68
N LYS A 104 1.02 -2.81 -4.69
CA LYS A 104 0.04 -3.27 -3.69
C LYS A 104 -0.05 -4.80 -3.67
N GLU A 105 -0.24 -5.43 -4.82
CA GLU A 105 -0.32 -6.89 -4.97
C GLU A 105 0.93 -7.58 -4.41
N ALA A 106 2.11 -7.10 -4.80
CA ALA A 106 3.40 -7.63 -4.36
C ALA A 106 3.65 -7.48 -2.84
N MET A 107 3.03 -6.49 -2.19
CA MET A 107 3.11 -6.34 -0.73
C MET A 107 2.07 -7.19 0.02
N GLU A 108 0.86 -7.36 -0.53
CA GLU A 108 -0.21 -8.15 0.11
C GLU A 108 0.06 -9.66 0.05
N GLU A 109 0.62 -10.15 -1.06
CA GLU A 109 0.90 -11.58 -1.25
C GLU A 109 1.74 -12.20 -0.11
N PRO A 110 2.94 -11.70 0.23
CA PRO A 110 3.75 -12.28 1.31
C PRO A 110 3.10 -12.15 2.69
N GLN A 111 2.26 -11.14 2.92
CA GLN A 111 1.51 -11.00 4.17
C GLN A 111 0.47 -12.11 4.30
N LEU A 112 -0.28 -12.39 3.24
CA LEU A 112 -1.27 -13.47 3.21
C LEU A 112 -0.62 -14.84 3.34
N GLU A 113 0.50 -15.07 2.65
CA GLU A 113 1.27 -16.31 2.77
C GLU A 113 1.75 -16.54 4.20
N THR A 114 2.28 -15.50 4.85
CA THR A 114 2.72 -15.55 6.25
C THR A 114 1.56 -15.89 7.19
N ILE A 115 0.40 -15.26 7.02
CA ILE A 115 -0.79 -15.54 7.83
C ILE A 115 -1.24 -17.00 7.64
N ALA A 116 -1.28 -17.48 6.39
CA ALA A 116 -1.64 -18.86 6.09
C ALA A 116 -0.66 -19.86 6.73
N PHE A 117 0.64 -19.60 6.64
CA PHE A 117 1.68 -20.41 7.27
C PHE A 117 1.50 -20.48 8.80
N ILE A 118 1.33 -19.33 9.45
CA ILE A 118 1.13 -19.26 10.91
C ILE A 118 -0.14 -20.03 11.34
N ASN A 119 -1.24 -19.85 10.62
CA ASN A 119 -2.48 -20.57 10.91
C ASN A 119 -2.33 -22.08 10.72
N GLY A 120 -1.60 -22.52 9.69
CA GLY A 120 -1.26 -23.92 9.46
C GLY A 120 -0.45 -24.51 10.62
N MET A 121 0.58 -23.80 11.08
CA MET A 121 1.38 -24.18 12.25
C MET A 121 0.52 -24.29 13.52
N HIS A 122 -0.33 -23.30 13.78
CA HIS A 122 -1.24 -23.35 14.93
C HIS A 122 -2.21 -24.54 14.87
N SER A 123 -2.70 -24.90 13.69
CA SER A 123 -3.57 -26.08 13.52
C SER A 123 -2.82 -27.36 13.88
N GLN A 124 -1.61 -27.55 13.35
CA GLN A 124 -0.80 -28.73 13.65
C GLN A 124 -0.48 -28.85 15.15
N LEU A 125 -0.17 -27.73 15.81
CA LEU A 125 0.07 -27.72 17.25
C LEU A 125 -1.18 -28.10 18.06
N ARG A 126 -2.36 -27.61 17.67
CA ARG A 126 -3.62 -28.01 18.32
C ARG A 126 -3.88 -29.51 18.16
N ASP A 127 -3.70 -30.03 16.96
CA ASP A 127 -3.92 -31.45 16.66
C ASP A 127 -3.01 -32.33 17.53
N LEU A 128 -1.76 -31.94 17.77
CA LEU A 128 -0.84 -32.66 18.67
C LEU A 128 -1.29 -32.60 20.14
N THR A 129 -1.83 -31.47 20.60
CA THR A 129 -2.30 -31.32 21.98
C THR A 129 -3.62 -32.05 22.23
N GLU A 130 -4.51 -32.13 21.23
CA GLU A 130 -5.76 -32.87 21.31
C GLU A 130 -5.56 -34.38 21.10
N ALA A 131 -4.58 -34.77 20.26
CA ALA A 131 -4.18 -36.16 20.05
C ALA A 131 -3.37 -36.75 21.22
N ASN A 132 -3.02 -35.95 22.24
CA ASN A 132 -2.41 -36.45 23.47
C ASN A 132 -3.39 -36.47 24.66
N PRO A 133 -4.30 -37.46 24.75
CA PRO A 133 -5.09 -37.69 25.96
C PRO A 133 -4.31 -38.40 27.09
N PHE A 134 -2.99 -38.60 26.96
CA PHE A 134 -2.20 -39.35 27.94
C PHE A 134 -0.86 -38.66 28.29
N SER A 135 -0.93 -37.68 29.18
CA SER A 135 -0.06 -37.76 30.35
C SER A 135 -0.87 -38.46 31.44
N PRO A 136 -0.65 -39.77 31.68
CA PRO A 136 -1.19 -40.41 32.87
C PRO A 136 -0.43 -39.82 34.05
N ASP A 137 -1.12 -39.01 34.84
CA ASP A 137 -0.73 -38.68 36.20
C ASP A 137 -0.83 -39.99 37.02
N VAL A 138 0.16 -40.86 36.86
CA VAL A 138 0.30 -42.09 37.64
C VAL A 138 1.77 -42.22 37.98
N PHE A 139 2.13 -41.71 39.16
CA PHE A 139 2.83 -42.42 40.25
C PHE A 139 3.59 -41.44 41.14
N LEU A 140 2.89 -40.83 42.10
CA LEU A 140 3.31 -40.61 43.49
C LEU A 140 1.97 -40.58 44.27
N GLU A 141 1.65 -41.42 45.26
CA GLU A 141 2.49 -41.89 46.34
C GLU A 141 2.07 -43.30 46.81
N ALA A 142 3.10 -44.00 47.28
CA ALA A 142 3.04 -45.27 47.96
C ALA A 142 2.27 -45.20 49.28
N GLU A 143 1.67 -46.35 49.61
CA GLU A 143 1.47 -46.91 50.94
C GLU A 143 1.15 -45.96 52.11
N THR A 144 -0.09 -46.02 52.60
CA THR A 144 -0.30 -46.11 54.05
C THR A 144 -1.45 -47.06 54.39
N ASN A 145 -1.14 -47.96 55.34
CA ASN A 145 -2.03 -48.63 56.30
C ASN A 145 -2.94 -49.77 55.83
N SER A 146 -2.57 -51.01 56.21
CA SER A 146 -3.09 -51.56 57.46
C SER A 146 -2.36 -52.87 57.85
N SER A 147 -1.56 -52.80 58.90
CA SER A 147 -1.26 -53.93 59.79
C SER A 147 -2.07 -53.72 61.06
N LYS A 148 -3.16 -54.47 61.25
CA LYS A 148 -3.40 -55.40 62.36
C LYS A 148 -4.78 -56.04 62.26
#